data_AF-A0A2D5SB95-F1
#
_entry.id   AF-A0A2D5SB95-F1
#
_cell.length_a   1.000
_cell.length_b   1.000
_cell.length_c   1.000
_cell.angle_alpha   90.00
_cell.angle_beta   90.00
_cell.angle_gamma   90.00
#
_symmetry.space_group_name_H-M   'P 1'
#
loop_
_entity.id
_entity.type
_entity.pdbx_description
1 polymer ?
#
loop_
_entity_poly.entity_id
_entity_poly.type
_entity_poly.pdbx_seq_one_letter_code
_entity_poly.pdbx_strand_id
1 'polypeptide(L)'
;MNQPETKAFVEAAGIVTLKADMTHSAPEAKALLKQLGNKGGSIPFLAIFPADNPNKPILLDGLIASPAQIIAKLKLAVGVRDDAAAETAMATPAR
;
A
#
# COMPACT_ATOMS: atom_id res chain seq x y z
N MET A 1 -10.25 -1.91 -7.35
CA MET A 1 -9.23 -1.12 -8.08
C MET A 1 -9.49 -1.24 -9.58
N ASN A 2 -9.26 -0.19 -10.37
CA ASN A 2 -9.56 -0.20 -11.81
C ASN A 2 -8.32 -0.35 -12.72
N GLN A 3 -7.11 -0.26 -12.15
CA GLN A 3 -5.87 -0.40 -12.92
C GLN A 3 -5.48 -1.88 -13.04
N PRO A 4 -5.25 -2.41 -14.27
CA PRO A 4 -5.07 -3.84 -14.50
C PRO A 4 -3.83 -4.40 -13.79
N GLU A 5 -2.71 -3.66 -13.82
CA GLU A 5 -1.46 -4.08 -13.18
C GLU A 5 -1.59 -4.20 -11.66
N THR A 6 -2.24 -3.22 -11.02
CA THR A 6 -2.46 -3.25 -9.57
C THR A 6 -3.45 -4.35 -9.19
N LYS A 7 -4.49 -4.57 -9.99
CA LYS A 7 -5.46 -5.65 -9.78
C LYS A 7 -4.78 -7.02 -9.85
N ALA A 8 -3.97 -7.26 -10.89
CA ALA A 8 -3.24 -8.50 -11.04
C ALA A 8 -2.31 -8.79 -9.85
N PHE A 9 -1.59 -7.77 -9.35
CA PHE A 9 -0.73 -7.93 -8.17
C PHE A 9 -1.53 -8.27 -6.91
N VAL A 10 -2.63 -7.54 -6.66
CA VAL A 10 -3.50 -7.75 -5.50
C VAL A 10 -4.06 -9.17 -5.48
N GLU A 11 -4.55 -9.65 -6.63
CA GLU A 11 -5.11 -11.00 -6.75
C GLU A 11 -4.02 -12.07 -6.58
N ALA A 12 -2.86 -11.91 -7.20
CA ALA A 12 -1.75 -12.85 -7.08
C ALA A 12 -1.19 -12.95 -5.65
N ALA A 13 -1.16 -11.82 -4.93
CA ALA A 13 -0.67 -11.76 -3.56
C ALA A 13 -1.76 -12.10 -2.51
N GLY A 14 -2.99 -12.41 -2.92
CA GLY A 14 -4.09 -12.71 -2.00
C GLY A 14 -4.51 -11.53 -1.13
N ILE A 15 -4.31 -10.30 -1.59
CA ILE A 15 -4.59 -9.08 -0.83
C ILE A 15 -6.09 -8.79 -0.87
N VAL A 16 -6.70 -8.62 0.30
CA VAL A 16 -8.10 -8.19 0.43
C VAL A 16 -8.19 -6.67 0.29
N THR A 17 -9.05 -6.19 -0.60
CA THR A 17 -9.27 -4.75 -0.82
C THR A 17 -10.64 -4.29 -0.31
N LEU A 18 -10.67 -3.13 0.32
CA LEU A 18 -11.89 -2.47 0.78
C LEU A 18 -11.98 -1.08 0.14
N LYS A 19 -13.17 -0.72 -0.35
CA LYS A 19 -13.45 0.62 -0.89
C LYS A 19 -14.31 1.40 0.11
N ALA A 20 -13.74 2.45 0.70
CA ALA A 20 -14.49 3.40 1.51
C ALA A 20 -14.98 4.55 0.60
N ASP A 21 -16.27 4.55 0.28
CA ASP A 21 -16.89 5.60 -0.54
C ASP A 21 -17.41 6.74 0.35
N MET A 22 -16.90 7.95 0.13
CA MET A 22 -17.26 9.14 0.90
C MET A 22 -18.05 10.17 0.08
N THR A 23 -18.61 9.77 -1.07
CA THR A 23 -19.48 10.63 -1.88
C THR A 23 -20.75 11.03 -1.12
N HIS A 24 -21.21 10.17 -0.20
CA HIS A 24 -22.30 10.44 0.74
C HIS A 24 -21.78 10.47 2.19
N SER A 25 -22.68 10.69 3.16
CA SER A 25 -22.31 10.66 4.58
C SER A 25 -21.81 9.27 5.00
N ALA A 26 -20.51 9.17 5.28
CA ALA A 26 -19.85 7.96 5.76
C ALA A 26 -19.15 8.24 7.11
N PRO A 27 -19.87 8.26 8.25
CA PRO A 27 -19.31 8.61 9.55
C PRO A 27 -18.21 7.64 10.00
N GLU A 28 -18.35 6.35 9.70
CA GLU A 28 -17.36 5.32 10.03
C GLU A 28 -16.05 5.52 9.25
N ALA A 29 -16.14 5.81 7.95
CA ALA A 29 -14.96 6.11 7.12
C ALA A 29 -14.23 7.38 7.60
N LYS A 30 -14.98 8.42 8.01
CA LYS A 30 -14.41 9.63 8.60
C LYS A 30 -13.71 9.35 9.93
N ALA A 31 -14.31 8.53 10.78
CA ALA A 31 -13.71 8.13 12.05
C ALA A 31 -12.39 7.38 11.84
N LEU A 32 -12.39 6.41 10.90
CA LEU A 32 -11.19 5.66 10.54
C LEU A 32 -10.10 6.56 9.95
N LEU A 33 -10.42 7.48 9.03
CA LEU A 33 -9.46 8.44 8.49
C LEU A 33 -8.80 9.28 9.60
N LYS A 34 -9.60 9.74 10.56
CA LYS A 34 -9.09 10.50 11.71
C LYS A 34 -8.17 9.65 12.58
N GLN A 35 -8.50 8.37 12.81
CA GLN A 35 -7.66 7.42 13.55
C GLN A 35 -6.33 7.16 12.83
N LEU A 36 -6.35 7.08 11.50
CA LEU A 36 -5.17 6.89 10.66
C LEU A 36 -4.33 8.17 10.50
N GLY A 37 -4.67 9.26 11.21
CA GLY A 37 -3.90 10.50 11.23
C GLY A 37 -4.30 11.50 10.15
N ASN A 38 -5.24 11.18 9.26
CA ASN A 38 -5.75 12.08 8.24
C ASN A 38 -6.80 13.04 8.83
N LYS A 39 -6.32 14.03 9.60
CA LYS A 39 -7.17 15.05 10.23
C LYS A 39 -7.82 16.01 9.23
N GLY A 40 -7.21 16.17 8.05
CA GLY A 40 -7.70 17.05 6.99
C GLY A 40 -8.83 16.43 6.15
N GLY A 41 -9.10 15.12 6.30
CA GLY A 41 -10.09 14.43 5.48
C GLY A 41 -9.73 14.41 3.99
N SER A 42 -8.45 14.56 3.66
CA SER A 42 -7.98 14.63 2.28
C SER A 42 -8.16 13.27 1.61
N ILE A 43 -8.85 13.27 0.47
CA ILE A 43 -9.00 12.12 -0.41
C ILE A 43 -8.31 12.43 -1.75
N PRO A 44 -7.73 11.44 -2.45
CA PRO A 44 -7.69 10.01 -2.10
C PRO A 44 -6.75 9.70 -0.94
N PHE A 45 -7.08 8.64 -0.18
CA PHE A 45 -6.27 8.13 0.93
C PHE A 45 -6.25 6.61 0.88
N LEU A 46 -5.07 6.02 0.99
CA LEU A 46 -4.86 4.58 0.96
C LEU A 46 -4.13 4.14 2.24
N ALA A 47 -4.71 3.16 2.92
CA ALA A 47 -4.09 2.50 4.06
C ALA A 47 -3.89 1.01 3.72
N ILE A 48 -2.66 0.55 3.82
CA ILE A 48 -2.29 -0.85 3.61
C ILE A 48 -1.93 -1.42 4.97
N PHE A 49 -2.62 -2.48 5.38
CA PHE A 49 -2.39 -3.17 6.65
C PHE A 49 -1.58 -4.45 6.37
N PRO A 50 -0.27 -4.49 6.67
CA PRO A 50 0.55 -5.67 6.42
C PRO A 50 0.13 -6.85 7.30
N ALA A 51 0.25 -8.08 6.78
CA ALA A 51 -0.08 -9.28 7.54
C ALA A 51 0.81 -9.45 8.79
N ASP A 52 2.09 -9.09 8.67
CA ASP A 52 3.08 -9.22 9.75
C ASP A 52 2.83 -8.22 10.90
N ASN A 53 2.29 -7.04 10.59
CA ASN A 53 2.07 -5.99 11.58
C ASN A 53 0.88 -5.09 11.21
N PRO A 54 -0.36 -5.56 11.45
CA PRO A 54 -1.56 -4.81 11.09
C PRO A 54 -1.73 -3.53 11.91
N ASN A 55 -1.07 -3.40 13.06
CA ASN A 55 -1.15 -2.19 13.89
C ASN A 55 -0.28 -1.04 13.37
N LYS A 56 0.57 -1.29 12.37
CA LYS A 56 1.43 -0.29 11.74
C LYS A 56 1.15 -0.20 10.24
N PRO A 57 0.02 0.40 9.83
CA PRO A 57 -0.33 0.50 8.43
C PRO A 57 0.64 1.40 7.65
N ILE A 58 0.85 1.05 6.38
CA ILE A 58 1.54 1.88 5.41
C ILE A 58 0.50 2.82 4.80
N LEU A 59 0.69 4.12 4.99
CA LEU A 59 -0.24 5.15 4.56
C LEU A 59 0.26 5.83 3.29
N LEU A 60 -0.67 6.14 2.38
CA LEU A 60 -0.47 7.04 1.26
C LEU A 60 -1.60 8.06 1.29
N ASP A 61 -1.22 9.32 1.44
CA ASP A 61 -2.12 10.46 1.40
C ASP A 61 -1.83 11.33 0.17
N GLY A 62 -2.80 12.17 -0.19
CA GLY A 62 -2.64 13.16 -1.24
C GLY A 62 -2.67 12.60 -2.66
N LEU A 63 -1.84 13.16 -3.54
CA LEU A 63 -1.90 12.87 -4.98
C LEU A 63 -1.26 11.51 -5.30
N ILE A 64 -2.10 10.52 -5.59
CA ILE A 64 -1.66 9.22 -6.11
C ILE A 64 -1.59 9.30 -7.64
N ALA A 65 -0.41 9.62 -8.16
CA ALA A 65 -0.21 9.93 -9.57
C ALA A 65 0.01 8.70 -10.47
N SER A 66 0.41 7.55 -9.93
CA SER A 66 0.74 6.38 -10.75
C SER A 66 0.47 5.03 -10.07
N PRO A 67 0.13 3.97 -10.84
CA PRO A 67 -0.01 2.60 -10.33
C PRO A 67 1.27 2.08 -9.67
N ALA A 68 2.44 2.45 -10.19
CA ALA A 68 3.75 2.04 -9.69
C ALA A 68 3.96 2.41 -8.21
N GLN A 69 3.48 3.58 -7.77
CA GLN A 69 3.57 3.99 -6.37
C GLN A 69 2.78 3.06 -5.45
N ILE A 70 1.59 2.64 -5.88
CA ILE A 70 0.76 1.72 -5.11
C ILE A 70 1.43 0.34 -5.06
N ILE A 71 1.88 -0.18 -6.21
CA ILE A 71 2.52 -1.50 -6.30
C ILE A 71 3.78 -1.56 -5.43
N ALA A 72 4.62 -0.51 -5.44
CA ALA A 72 5.80 -0.45 -4.58
C ALA A 72 5.45 -0.58 -3.09
N LYS A 73 4.36 0.05 -2.65
CA LYS A 73 3.91 -0.02 -1.25
C LYS A 73 3.27 -1.37 -0.91
N LEU A 74 2.56 -1.98 -1.87
CA LEU A 74 2.03 -3.33 -1.72
C LEU A 74 3.16 -4.36 -1.61
N LYS A 75 4.20 -4.26 -2.44
CA LYS A 75 5.42 -5.09 -2.34
C LYS A 75 6.07 -5.00 -0.96
N LEU A 76 6.22 -3.78 -0.43
CA LEU A 76 6.73 -3.56 0.93
C LEU A 76 5.84 -4.23 1.99
N ALA A 77 4.51 -4.23 1.81
CA ALA A 77 3.58 -4.83 2.76
C ALA A 77 3.58 -6.36 2.76
N VAL A 78 3.87 -6.98 1.62
CA VAL A 78 3.97 -8.46 1.50
C VAL A 78 5.38 -8.99 1.81
N GLY A 79 6.31 -8.11 2.21
CA GLY A 79 7.69 -8.51 2.48
C GLY A 79 8.48 -8.92 1.24
N VAL A 80 7.94 -8.69 0.04
CA VAL A 80 8.68 -8.83 -1.23
C VAL A 80 9.66 -7.67 -1.29
N ARG A 81 10.86 -7.92 -0.79
CA ARG A 81 12.04 -7.12 -1.16
C ARG A 81 12.25 -7.43 -2.65
N ASP A 82 12.52 -6.45 -3.50
CA ASP A 82 13.03 -6.78 -4.83
C ASP A 82 14.43 -7.42 -4.61
N ASP A 83 14.48 -8.75 -4.45
CA ASP A 83 15.70 -9.54 -4.28
C ASP A 83 16.64 -9.46 -5.49
N ALA A 84 16.22 -8.79 -6.58
CA ALA A 84 17.07 -8.48 -7.73
C ALA A 84 18.23 -7.51 -7.42
N ALA A 85 18.24 -6.81 -6.27
CA ALA A 85 19.32 -5.86 -5.92
C ALA A 85 20.32 -6.39 -4.88
N ALA A 86 20.06 -7.55 -4.25
CA ALA A 86 20.89 -8.04 -3.14
C ALA A 86 21.97 -9.06 -3.55
N GLU A 87 21.84 -9.71 -4.72
CA GLU A 87 22.77 -10.77 -5.13
C GLU A 87 24.06 -10.26 -5.82
N THR A 88 24.08 -9.02 -6.34
CA THR A 88 25.28 -8.48 -7.03
C THR A 88 26.36 -7.93 -6.08
N ALA A 89 26.09 -7.84 -4.77
CA ALA A 89 27.05 -7.28 -3.80
C ALA A 89 27.90 -8.33 -3.05
N MET A 90 27.66 -9.62 -3.24
CA MET A 90 28.42 -10.69 -2.56
C MET A 90 29.37 -11.49 -3.47
N ALA A 91 29.49 -11.11 -4.75
CA ALA A 91 30.39 -11.76 -5.70
C ALA A 91 31.65 -10.91 -6.01
N THR A 92 32.44 -10.59 -4.98
CA THR A 92 33.87 -10.27 -5.17
C THR A 92 34.68 -11.11 -4.19
N PRO A 93 35.28 -12.23 -4.63
CA PRO A 93 36.16 -13.01 -3.79
C PRO A 93 37.50 -12.30 -3.59
N ALA A 94 38.07 -12.55 -2.42
CA ALA A 94 39.34 -12.05 -1.93
C ALA A 94 40.51 -12.22 -2.92
N ARG A 95 41.45 -11.27 -2.85
CA ARG A 95 42.82 -11.49 -3.27
C ARG A 95 43.77 -10.84 -2.26
#